data_AF-A0A958TYK1-F1
#
_entry.id   AF-A0A958TYK1-F1
#
_cell.length_a   1.000
_cell.length_b   1.000
_cell.length_c   1.000
_cell.angle_alpha   90.00
_cell.angle_beta   90.00
_cell.angle_gamma   90.00
#
_symmetry.space_group_name_H-M   'P 1'
#
loop_
_entity.id
_entity.type
_entity.pdbx_description
1 polymer ?
#
loop_
_entity_poly.entity_id
_entity_poly.type
_entity_poly.pdbx_seq_one_letter_code
_entity_poly.pdbx_strand_id
1 'polypeptide(L)' 'MGRILALDYGSKRTGIAITDELQLIASGLTTVVTSELMIFLKQYIASEKVALVLVGEPKQKDGTHSSIE' A
#
# COMPACT_ATOMS: atom_id res chain seq x y z
N MET A 1 1.30 -12.53 -14.38
CA MET A 1 1.06 -11.13 -13.96
C MET A 1 1.85 -10.86 -12.68
N GLY A 2 1.84 -9.64 -12.14
CA GLY A 2 2.48 -9.31 -10.86
C GLY A 2 1.44 -8.93 -9.82
N ARG A 3 1.80 -9.01 -8.53
CA ARG A 3 0.93 -8.60 -7.41
C ARG A 3 0.65 -7.10 -7.48
N ILE A 4 -0.55 -6.68 -7.09
CA ILE A 4 -0.86 -5.28 -6.81
C ILE A 4 -0.57 -5.04 -5.34
N LEU A 5 0.18 -3.99 -5.02
CA LEU A 5 0.49 -3.59 -3.65
C LEU A 5 -0.34 -2.35 -3.30
N ALA A 6 -1.19 -2.45 -2.28
CA ALA A 6 -2.02 -1.36 -1.80
C ALA A 6 -1.44 -0.77 -0.51
N LEU A 7 -1.42 0.56 -0.40
CA LEU A 7 -0.95 1.31 0.74
C LEU A 7 -2.09 2.10 1.37
N ASP A 8 -2.34 1.81 2.64
CA ASP A 8 -3.15 2.64 3.55
C ASP A 8 -2.18 3.56 4.31
N TYR A 9 -2.05 4.80 3.82
CA TYR A 9 -1.02 5.74 4.28
C TYR A 9 -1.51 6.56 5.48
N GLY A 10 -1.06 6.15 6.67
CA GLY A 10 -1.17 6.94 7.89
C GLY A 10 0.11 7.72 8.24
N SER A 11 -0.02 8.74 9.09
CA SER A 11 1.10 9.59 9.53
C SER A 11 2.12 8.88 10.43
N LYS A 12 1.72 7.79 11.12
CA LYS A 12 2.59 7.02 12.03
C LYS A 12 2.91 5.61 11.52
N ARG A 13 1.91 4.96 10.92
CA ARG A 13 2.01 3.61 10.39
C ARG A 13 1.34 3.56 9.03
N THR A 14 1.85 2.71 8.16
CA THR A 14 1.26 2.43 6.85
C THR A 14 0.87 0.97 6.79
N GLY A 15 -0.43 0.72 6.56
CA GLY A 15 -0.94 -0.62 6.27
C GLY A 15 -0.59 -1.00 4.84
N ILE A 16 -0.18 -2.25 4.64
CA ILE A 16 0.18 -2.78 3.32
C ILE A 16 -0.63 -4.03 3.06
N ALA A 17 -1.32 -4.05 1.92
CA ALA A 17 -2.03 -5.21 1.40
C ALA A 17 -1.50 -5.58 0.02
N ILE A 18 -1.67 -6.84 -0.36
CA ILE A 18 -1.30 -7.34 -1.69
C ILE A 18 -2.43 -8.15 -2.29
N THR A 19 -2.41 -8.29 -3.61
CA THR A 19 -3.16 -9.36 -4.27
C THR A 19 -2.31 -10.62 -4.41
N ASP A 20 -2.93 -11.76 -4.68
CA ASP A 20 -2.25 -12.88 -5.31
C ASP A 20 -1.76 -12.53 -6.74
N GLU A 21 -0.97 -13.41 -7.35
CA GLU A 21 -0.33 -13.17 -8.66
C GLU A 21 -1.31 -13.10 -9.84
N LEU A 22 -2.50 -13.70 -9.71
CA LEU A 22 -3.59 -13.61 -10.67
C LEU A 22 -4.49 -12.39 -10.40
N GLN A 23 -4.22 -11.64 -9.32
CA GLN A 23 -4.97 -10.44 -8.92
C GLN A 23 -6.44 -10.71 -8.56
N LEU A 24 -6.74 -11.89 -7.99
CA LEU A 24 -8.09 -12.33 -7.69
C LEU A 24 -8.54 -11.98 -6.26
N ILE A 25 -7.63 -12.09 -5.29
CA ILE A 25 -7.92 -11.93 -3.86
C ILE A 25 -6.90 -10.98 -3.24
N ALA A 26 -7.41 -9.95 -2.56
CA ALA A 26 -6.60 -9.06 -1.74
C ALA A 26 -6.48 -9.61 -0.31
N SER A 27 -5.28 -9.56 0.26
CA SER A 27 -5.00 -9.94 1.64
C SER A 27 -4.05 -8.94 2.30
N GLY A 28 -4.16 -8.81 3.62
CA GLY A 28 -3.21 -8.01 4.39
C GLY A 28 -1.82 -8.64 4.36
N LEU A 29 -0.79 -7.83 4.07
CA LEU A 29 0.60 -8.27 4.07
C LEU A 29 1.28 -7.94 5.41
N THR A 30 1.29 -6.67 5.78
CA THR A 30 1.94 -6.20 7.02
C THR A 30 1.54 -4.75 7.33
N THR A 31 2.05 -4.21 8.43
CA THR A 31 2.02 -2.79 8.77
C THR A 31 3.42 -2.36 9.18
N VAL A 32 3.89 -1.24 8.64
CA VAL A 32 5.22 -0.69 8.94
C VAL A 32 5.10 0.70 9.56
N VAL A 33 6.15 1.17 10.24
CA VAL A 33 6.25 2.59 10.63
C VAL A 33 6.42 3.42 9.35
N THR A 34 5.67 4.51 9.22
CA THR A 34 5.63 5.30 7.97
C THR A 34 7.01 5.82 7.56
N SER A 35 7.89 6.13 8.50
CA SER A 35 9.27 6.54 8.22
C SER A 35 10.12 5.46 7.53
N GLU A 36 9.74 4.20 7.68
CA GLU A 36 10.45 3.04 7.11
C GLU A 36 9.80 2.53 5.81
N LEU A 37 8.66 3.10 5.41
CA LEU A 37 7.87 2.65 4.25
C LEU A 37 8.71 2.56 2.97
N MET A 38 9.54 3.56 2.69
CA MET A 38 10.36 3.57 1.48
C MET A 38 11.45 2.49 1.49
N ILE A 39 11.95 2.09 2.65
CA ILE A 39 12.92 0.99 2.80
C ILE A 39 12.21 -0.33 2.49
N PHE A 40 11.05 -0.53 3.12
CA PHE A 40 10.21 -1.71 2.88
C PHE A 40 9.86 -1.85 1.39
N LEU A 41 9.37 -0.79 0.75
CA LEU A 41 8.96 -0.83 -0.66
C LEU A 41 10.11 -1.21 -1.59
N LYS A 42 11.31 -0.64 -1.38
CA LYS A 42 12.50 -0.99 -2.18
C LYS A 42 12.86 -2.47 -2.04
N GLN A 43 12.84 -2.99 -0.82
CA GLN A 43 13.14 -4.39 -0.55
C GLN A 43 12.09 -5.31 -1.17
N TYR A 44 10.81 -5.00 -0.96
CA TYR A 44 9.70 -5.83 -1.41
C TYR A 44 9.60 -5.89 -2.94
N ILE A 45 9.70 -4.74 -3.63
CA ILE A 45 9.66 -4.67 -5.09
C ILE A 45 10.88 -5.36 -5.73
N ALA A 46 12.02 -5.38 -5.04
CA ALA A 46 13.19 -6.12 -5.52
C ALA A 46 13.03 -7.64 -5.35
N SER A 47 12.31 -8.11 -4.33
CA SER A 47 12.09 -9.53 -4.07
C SER A 47 10.89 -10.13 -4.81
N GLU A 48 9.89 -9.32 -5.15
CA GLU A 48 8.59 -9.79 -5.61
C GLU A 48 8.17 -9.08 -6.90
N LYS A 49 7.45 -9.79 -7.78
CA LYS A 49 6.94 -9.21 -9.01
C LYS A 49 5.72 -8.34 -8.71
N VAL A 50 5.93 -7.04 -8.50
CA VAL A 50 4.87 -6.05 -8.32
C VAL A 50 4.50 -5.43 -9.67
N ALA A 51 3.21 -5.46 -10.00
CA ALA A 51 2.69 -4.88 -11.25
C ALA A 51 2.24 -3.42 -11.07
N LEU A 52 1.71 -3.09 -9.89
CA LEU A 52 1.13 -1.78 -9.59
C LEU A 52 1.26 -1.52 -8.09
N VAL A 53 1.58 -0.27 -7.73
CA VAL A 53 1.42 0.26 -6.37
C VAL A 53 0.21 1.18 -6.38
N LEU A 54 -0.77 0.88 -5.51
CA LEU A 54 -2.01 1.62 -5.34
C LEU A 54 -1.99 2.31 -3.98
N VAL A 55 -2.36 3.59 -3.96
CA VAL A 55 -2.50 4.37 -2.73
C VAL A 55 -3.90 4.96 -2.73
N GLY A 56 -4.60 4.84 -1.61
CA GLY A 56 -5.90 5.48 -1.45
C GLY A 56 -5.79 7.00 -1.62
N GLU A 57 -6.82 7.61 -2.22
CA GLU A 57 -6.95 9.06 -2.27
C GLU A 57 -7.76 9.50 -1.04
N PRO A 58 -7.10 10.00 0.03
CA PRO A 58 -7.79 10.38 1.26
C PRO A 58 -8.76 11.53 1.03
N LYS A 59 -10.01 11.32 1.45
CA LYS A 59 -11.09 12.32 1.40
C LYS A 59 -11.72 12.49 2.77
N GLN A 60 -12.02 13.73 3.12
CA GLN A 60 -12.84 14.07 4.28
C GLN A 60 -14.29 13.62 4.06
N LYS A 61 -15.09 13.63 5.13
CA LYS A 61 -16.53 13.26 5.06
C LYS A 61 -17.33 14.12 4.09
N ASP A 62 -16.90 15.34 3.84
CA ASP A 62 -17.50 16.27 2.89
C ASP A 62 -16.96 16.13 1.45
N GLY A 63 -16.07 15.16 1.22
CA GLY A 63 -15.45 14.88 -0.07
C GLY A 63 -14.26 15.77 -0.42
N THR A 64 -13.87 16.71 0.45
CA THR A 64 -12.66 17.51 0.26
C THR A 64 -11.39 16.67 0.46
N HIS A 65 -10.29 17.08 -0.16
CA HIS A 65 -9.01 16.37 -0.05
C HIS A 65 -8.52 16.37 1.40
N SER A 66 -8.06 15.22 1.88
CA SER A 66 -7.29 15.10 3.12
C SER A 66 -5.83 14.80 2.79
N SER A 67 -4.91 15.15 3.68
CA SER A 67 -3.48 14.86 3.50
C SER A 67 -3.10 13.46 4.00
N ILE A 68 -4.01 12.77 4.70
CA ILE A 68 -3.85 11.44 5.30
C ILE A 68 -5.19 10.68 5.25
N GLU A 69 -5.14 9.35 5.13
CA GLU A 69 -6.32 8.48 5.34
C GLU A 69 -6.80 8.53 6.80
#